data_AF-A0AAJ1HM54-F1
#
_entry.id   AF-A0AAJ1HM54-F1
#
_cell.length_a   1.000
_cell.length_b   1.000
_cell.length_c   1.000
_cell.angle_alpha   90.00
_cell.angle_beta   90.00
_cell.angle_gamma   90.00
#
_symmetry.space_group_name_H-M   'P 1'
#
loop_
_entity.id
_entity.type
_entity.pdbx_description
1 polymer ?
#
loop_
_entity_poly.entity_id
_entity_poly.type
_entity_poly.pdbx_seq_one_letter_code
_entity_poly.pdbx_strand_id
1 'polypeptide(L)'
;MDKAWNKETESDKICERIKRNFTNRWRTRYWVSVVYYEPEHGYNLFFNIQPRNTYSRSVPIARLADCEYSELLDIITKVRQTYQFTLNYLNFTDDQFREMRRMFR
;
A
#
# COMPACT_ATOMS: atom_id res chain seq x y z
N MET A 1 -16.43 2.71 -19.53
CA MET A 1 -15.89 1.64 -18.68
C MET A 1 -16.26 2.00 -17.26
N ASP A 2 -17.21 1.29 -16.67
CA ASP A 2 -17.61 1.50 -15.29
C ASP A 2 -16.43 1.17 -14.37
N LYS A 3 -15.86 2.17 -13.70
CA LYS A 3 -14.89 1.93 -12.62
C LYS A 3 -15.62 1.16 -11.52
N ALA A 4 -15.46 -0.16 -11.49
CA ALA A 4 -16.11 -1.07 -10.54
C ALA A 4 -15.63 -0.92 -9.07
N TRP A 5 -14.93 0.17 -8.75
CA TRP A 5 -14.18 0.35 -7.51
C TRP A 5 -14.57 1.68 -6.89
N ASN A 6 -15.13 1.63 -5.67
CA ASN A 6 -15.37 2.82 -4.86
C ASN A 6 -14.14 3.06 -3.96
N LYS A 7 -13.51 4.23 -4.09
CA LYS A 7 -12.27 4.62 -3.38
C LYS A 7 -12.36 4.47 -1.87
N GLU A 8 -13.52 4.78 -1.29
CA GLU A 8 -13.75 4.66 0.15
C GLU A 8 -13.78 3.20 0.58
N THR A 9 -14.53 2.38 -0.17
CA THR A 9 -14.63 0.94 0.06
C THR A 9 -13.28 0.23 -0.08
N GLU A 10 -12.42 0.66 -1.00
CA GLU A 10 -11.10 0.04 -1.19
C GLU A 10 -10.13 0.37 -0.05
N SER A 11 -10.14 1.61 0.44
CA SER A 11 -9.33 2.02 1.59
C SER A 11 -9.68 1.20 2.83
N ASP A 12 -10.98 1.00 3.07
CA ASP A 12 -11.48 0.20 4.20
C ASP A 12 -11.09 -1.28 4.06
N LYS A 13 -11.25 -1.85 2.85
CA LYS A 13 -10.81 -3.23 2.57
C LYS A 13 -9.31 -3.41 2.79
N ILE A 14 -8.49 -2.44 2.41
CA ILE A 14 -7.04 -2.45 2.66
C ILE A 14 -6.78 -2.46 4.17
N CYS A 15 -7.40 -1.55 4.92
CA CYS A 15 -7.27 -1.48 6.38
C CYS A 15 -7.69 -2.78 7.06
N GLU A 16 -8.81 -3.37 6.65
CA GLU A 16 -9.24 -4.67 7.17
C GLU A 16 -8.24 -5.79 6.87
N ARG A 17 -7.73 -5.86 5.65
CA ARG A 17 -6.74 -6.88 5.27
C ARG A 17 -5.44 -6.70 6.02
N ILE A 18 -4.99 -5.47 6.24
CA ILE A 18 -3.84 -5.18 7.11
C ILE A 18 -4.13 -5.67 8.53
N LYS A 19 -5.29 -5.33 9.11
CA LYS A 19 -5.70 -5.76 10.45
C LYS A 19 -5.68 -7.28 10.61
N ARG A 20 -6.19 -8.02 9.61
CA ARG A 20 -6.24 -9.49 9.61
C ARG A 20 -4.84 -10.12 9.57
N ASN A 21 -3.89 -9.49 8.88
CA ASN A 21 -2.53 -10.00 8.74
C ASN A 21 -1.56 -9.47 9.80
N PHE A 22 -1.90 -8.36 10.45
CA PHE A 22 -1.09 -7.79 11.51
C PHE A 22 -1.25 -8.61 12.79
N THR A 23 -0.11 -9.11 13.29
CA THR A 23 -0.04 -9.73 14.61
C THR A 23 1.06 -9.02 15.36
N ASN A 24 0.79 -8.45 16.54
CA ASN A 24 1.85 -7.81 17.32
C ASN A 24 2.87 -8.86 17.78
N ARG A 25 4.03 -8.90 17.12
CA ARG A 25 5.12 -9.83 17.41
C ARG A 25 6.39 -9.06 17.71
N TRP A 26 7.04 -9.43 18.80
CA TRP A 26 8.33 -8.85 19.20
C TRP A 26 9.37 -9.00 18.09
N ARG A 27 10.22 -7.97 17.92
CA ARG A 27 11.32 -7.95 16.93
C ARG A 27 10.88 -8.32 15.51
N THR A 28 9.70 -7.86 15.09
CA THR A 28 9.18 -8.04 13.73
C THR A 28 8.97 -6.69 13.07
N ARG A 29 9.45 -6.53 11.84
CA ARG A 29 9.24 -5.33 11.02
C ARG A 29 7.99 -5.50 10.16
N TYR A 30 7.23 -4.42 10.03
CA TYR A 30 6.02 -4.33 9.22
C TYR A 30 6.11 -3.11 8.32
N TRP A 31 5.82 -3.29 7.03
CA TRP A 31 5.73 -2.18 6.08
C TRP A 31 4.77 -2.54 4.94
N VAL A 32 4.26 -1.54 4.24
CA VAL A 32 3.43 -1.73 3.05
C VAL A 32 4.26 -1.35 1.83
N SER A 33 4.34 -2.25 0.85
CA SER A 33 4.89 -1.94 -0.47
C SER A 33 3.76 -1.56 -1.40
N VAL A 34 3.89 -0.40 -2.06
CA VAL A 34 3.02 0.04 -3.15
C VAL A 34 3.84 -0.10 -4.43
N VAL A 35 3.35 -0.88 -5.37
CA VAL A 35 4.05 -1.25 -6.60
C VAL A 35 3.22 -0.79 -7.78
N TYR A 36 3.76 0.11 -8.59
CA TYR A 36 3.15 0.43 -9.87
C TYR A 36 3.34 -0.73 -10.85
N TYR A 37 2.25 -1.12 -11.51
CA TYR A 37 2.20 -2.25 -12.43
C TYR A 37 1.61 -1.80 -13.77
N GLU A 38 2.52 -1.51 -14.71
CA GLU A 38 2.21 -0.98 -16.04
C GLU A 38 1.15 -1.78 -16.82
N PRO A 39 1.15 -3.13 -16.84
CA PRO A 39 0.18 -3.88 -17.64
C PRO A 39 -1.29 -3.68 -17.22
N GLU A 40 -1.55 -3.15 -16.01
CA GLU A 40 -2.88 -2.86 -15.51
C GLU A 40 -3.13 -1.36 -15.33
N HIS A 41 -2.18 -0.52 -15.73
CA HIS A 41 -2.19 0.92 -15.47
C HIS A 41 -2.63 1.23 -14.02
N GLY A 42 -2.00 0.55 -13.07
CA GLY A 42 -2.53 0.45 -11.71
C GLY A 42 -1.50 0.07 -10.65
N TYR A 43 -1.97 -0.15 -9.43
CA TYR A 43 -1.11 -0.32 -8.26
C TYR A 43 -1.42 -1.60 -7.48
N ASN A 44 -0.38 -2.36 -7.18
CA ASN A 44 -0.46 -3.51 -6.29
C ASN A 44 0.10 -3.15 -4.92
N LEU A 45 -0.66 -3.47 -3.87
CA LEU A 45 -0.26 -3.24 -2.49
C LEU A 45 0.03 -4.57 -1.81
N PHE A 46 1.16 -4.62 -1.10
CA PHE A 46 1.59 -5.79 -0.34
C PHE A 46 1.89 -5.40 1.10
N PHE A 47 1.35 -6.15 2.04
CA PHE A 47 1.74 -6.07 3.45
C PHE A 47 2.93 -7.00 3.70
N ASN A 48 4.04 -6.43 4.14
CA ASN A 48 5.27 -7.16 4.36
C ASN A 48 5.51 -7.35 5.86
N ILE A 49 5.96 -8.56 6.20
CA ILE A 49 6.24 -8.98 7.57
C ILE A 49 7.62 -9.63 7.59
N GLN A 50 8.51 -9.13 8.45
CA GLN A 50 9.84 -9.71 8.60
C GLN A 50 10.21 -9.85 10.08
N PRO A 51 10.10 -11.07 10.63
CA PRO A 51 10.71 -11.38 11.92
C PRO A 51 12.24 -11.21 11.84
N ARG A 52 12.86 -10.90 12.98
CA ARG A 52 14.32 -10.77 13.07
C ARG A 52 15.00 -12.07 12.63
N ASN A 53 16.02 -11.94 11.78
CA ASN A 53 16.84 -13.04 11.25
C ASN A 53 16.07 -14.06 10.39
N THR A 54 14.93 -13.68 9.80
CA THR A 54 14.20 -14.52 8.87
C THR A 54 13.94 -13.82 7.54
N TYR A 55 13.59 -14.60 6.52
CA TYR A 55 13.08 -14.05 5.27
C TYR A 55 11.80 -13.26 5.50
N SER A 56 11.64 -12.21 4.70
CA SER A 56 10.41 -11.42 4.68
C SER A 56 9.31 -12.20 3.95
N ARG A 57 8.10 -12.10 4.46
CA ARG A 57 6.88 -12.57 3.79
C ARG A 57 6.12 -11.36 3.27
N SER A 58 5.69 -11.42 2.01
CA SER A 58 4.81 -10.42 1.39
C SER A 58 3.42 -11.01 1.21
N VAL A 59 2.39 -10.31 1.66
CA VAL A 59 0.98 -10.70 1.52
C VAL A 59 0.30 -9.69 0.61
N PRO A 60 -0.30 -10.10 -0.52
CA PRO A 60 -1.07 -9.17 -1.37
C PRO A 60 -2.31 -8.70 -0.60
N ILE A 61 -2.46 -7.39 -0.47
CA ILE A 61 -3.59 -6.77 0.25
C ILE A 61 -4.51 -5.98 -0.67
N ALA A 62 -4.04 -5.48 -1.80
CA ALA A 62 -4.90 -4.89 -2.83
C ALA A 62 -4.24 -4.93 -4.20
N ARG A 63 -5.09 -4.89 -5.22
CA ARG A 63 -4.73 -4.76 -6.62
C ARG A 63 -5.68 -3.71 -7.17
N LEU A 64 -5.18 -2.54 -7.53
CA LEU A 64 -5.96 -1.39 -7.95
C LEU A 64 -5.71 -1.21 -9.45
N ALA A 65 -6.47 -1.93 -10.29
CA ALA A 65 -6.37 -1.81 -11.75
C ALA A 65 -7.00 -0.50 -12.23
N ASP A 66 -6.46 0.07 -13.31
CA ASP A 66 -6.93 1.34 -13.91
C ASP A 66 -7.06 2.48 -12.88
N CYS A 67 -6.08 2.54 -11.96
CA CYS A 67 -6.07 3.46 -10.83
C CYS A 67 -5.11 4.61 -11.13
N GLU A 68 -5.65 5.82 -11.20
CA GLU A 68 -4.85 7.01 -11.43
C GLU A 68 -4.01 7.36 -10.18
N TYR A 69 -2.87 8.00 -10.39
CA TYR A 69 -1.96 8.35 -9.30
C TYR A 69 -2.61 9.24 -8.23
N SER A 70 -3.48 10.18 -8.61
CA SER A 70 -4.23 11.01 -7.65
C SER A 70 -5.17 10.18 -6.76
N GLU A 71 -5.79 9.14 -7.33
CA GLU A 71 -6.68 8.24 -6.60
C GLU A 71 -5.91 7.37 -5.61
N LEU A 72 -4.71 6.93 -6.00
CA LEU A 72 -3.79 6.24 -5.10
C LEU A 72 -3.43 7.12 -3.90
N LEU A 73 -3.12 8.40 -4.12
CA LEU A 73 -2.77 9.33 -3.04
C LEU A 73 -3.90 9.47 -2.01
N ASP A 74 -5.15 9.56 -2.46
CA ASP A 74 -6.32 9.61 -1.60
C ASP A 74 -6.45 8.33 -0.75
N ILE A 75 -6.33 7.17 -1.39
CA ILE A 75 -6.41 5.86 -0.72
C ILE A 75 -5.31 5.73 0.34
N ILE A 76 -4.07 6.04 -0.03
CA ILE A 76 -2.92 5.97 0.89
C ILE A 76 -3.11 6.92 2.06
N THR A 77 -3.62 8.13 1.82
CA THR A 77 -3.88 9.11 2.88
C THR A 77 -4.88 8.56 3.89
N LYS A 78 -5.99 7.98 3.43
CA LYS A 78 -6.99 7.33 4.30
C LYS A 78 -6.39 6.14 5.07
N VAL A 79 -5.64 5.27 4.42
CA VAL A 79 -4.98 4.13 5.07
C VAL A 79 -4.01 4.59 6.16
N ARG A 80 -3.26 5.68 5.92
CA ARG A 80 -2.32 6.25 6.90
C ARG A 80 -2.99 6.86 8.12
N GLN A 81 -4.23 7.33 8.00
CA GLN A 81 -5.01 7.80 9.15
C GLN A 81 -5.32 6.66 10.12
N THR A 82 -5.46 5.43 9.61
CA THR A 82 -5.69 4.24 10.46
C THR A 82 -4.39 3.57 10.90
N TYR A 83 -3.40 3.46 10.01
CA TYR A 83 -2.15 2.75 10.26
C TYR A 83 -0.92 3.55 9.83
N GLN A 84 0.02 3.77 10.75
CA GLN A 84 1.26 4.50 10.48
C GLN A 84 2.44 3.60 10.06
N PHE A 85 2.17 2.57 9.25
CA PHE A 85 3.25 1.72 8.73
C PHE A 85 4.15 2.48 7.75
N THR A 86 5.41 2.07 7.68
CA THR A 86 6.31 2.54 6.63
C THR A 86 5.75 2.15 5.26
N LEU A 87 5.71 3.10 4.33
CA LEU A 87 5.34 2.87 2.95
C LEU A 87 6.59 2.81 2.09
N ASN A 88 6.70 1.78 1.28
CA ASN A 88 7.77 1.62 0.29
C ASN A 88 7.17 1.69 -1.11
N TYR A 89 7.66 2.61 -1.93
CA TYR A 89 7.16 2.88 -3.27
C TYR A 89 8.11 2.26 -4.30
N LEU A 90 7.60 1.35 -5.13
CA LEU A 90 8.36 0.61 -6.13
C LEU A 90 7.81 0.87 -7.54
N ASN A 91 8.71 1.05 -8.50
CA ASN A 91 8.40 1.38 -9.90
C ASN A 91 7.69 2.73 -10.11
N PHE A 92 7.86 3.67 -9.17
CA PHE A 92 7.40 5.06 -9.34
C PHE A 92 8.48 5.88 -10.03
N THR A 93 8.08 6.96 -10.70
CA THR A 93 9.03 7.93 -11.24
C THR A 93 9.70 8.73 -10.11
N ASP A 94 10.87 9.31 -10.39
CA ASP A 94 11.59 10.12 -9.41
C ASP A 94 10.76 11.31 -8.90
N ASP A 95 9.94 11.92 -9.77
CA ASP A 95 9.10 13.05 -9.40
C ASP A 95 7.94 12.63 -8.49
N GLN A 96 7.27 11.52 -8.80
CA GLN A 96 6.25 10.94 -7.92
C GLN A 96 6.84 10.56 -6.57
N PHE A 97 8.04 9.96 -6.56
CA PHE A 97 8.71 9.59 -5.32
C PHE A 97 9.05 10.82 -4.45
N ARG A 98 9.52 11.92 -5.07
CA ARG A 98 9.78 13.19 -4.37
C ARG A 98 8.50 13.78 -3.78
N GLU A 99 7.40 13.74 -4.52
CA GLU A 99 6.11 14.23 -4.07
C GLU A 99 5.58 13.42 -2.89
N MET A 100 5.53 12.09 -3.01
CA MET A 100 5.09 11.21 -1.93
C MET A 100 5.94 11.37 -0.67
N ARG A 101 7.25 11.55 -0.82
CA ARG A 101 8.15 11.84 0.30
C ARG A 101 7.84 13.17 0.97
N ARG A 102 7.33 14.18 0.26
CA ARG A 102 6.91 15.47 0.86
C ARG A 102 5.58 15.34 1.58
N MET A 103 4.64 14.58 1.03
CA MET A 103 3.29 14.42 1.58
C MET A 103 3.24 13.51 2.82
N PHE A 104 4.05 12.46 2.83
CA PHE A 104 3.94 11.36 3.80
C PHE A 104 5.16 11.20 4.71
N ARG A 105 6.00 12.24 4.80
CA ARG A 105 7.14 12.27 5.73
C ARG A 105 6.71 12.41 7.17
#